data_AF-D7FAP4-F1
#
_entry.id   AF-D7FAP4-F1
#
_cell.length_a   1.000
_cell.length_b   1.000
_cell.length_c   1.000
_cell.angle_alpha   90.00
_cell.angle_beta   90.00
_cell.angle_gamma   90.00
#
_symmetry.space_group_name_H-M   'P 1'
#
loop_
_entity.id
_entity.type
_entity.pdbx_description
1 polymer ?
#
loop_
_entity_poly.entity_id
_entity_poly.type
_entity_poly.pdbx_seq_one_letter_code
_entity_poly.pdbx_strand_id
1 'polypeptide(L)'
;FALFYIWNIYNEISTGQINLRDTIGIYCYMNLCVCLFNYVTQWEKTLQIIRFQNSVPLFKVLDSLDISAMIVWRAFIYSLLKIVFCPLIAYITLILYQRRSHPESQWTSVTTTKTMLPLIVSNQINNCFFGGLVIANLIIAAVNRKLHGIVKEANMLQSPVQMNLHKPYYRMRRFCELADLLDELARKYGVTACRSKNYLRFTDWSMVLSMMMNLLGITMGCYNQYLAIADHYINEEPFDLFLAIVLVVFLAVPFLELVMVARISNETLMETRRTGELLQRFDLQHADARFKQVVNAFWLQVITIDY
;
A
#
# COMPACT_ATOMS: atom_id res chain seq x y z
N PHE A 1 22.41 -1.97 -17.76
CA PHE A 1 21.44 -0.99 -17.23
C PHE A 1 22.11 -0.07 -16.20
N ALA A 2 22.47 -0.56 -15.01
CA ALA A 2 23.13 0.23 -13.97
C ALA A 2 24.37 1.02 -14.45
N LEU A 3 25.29 0.35 -15.14
CA LEU A 3 26.51 0.98 -15.68
C LEU A 3 26.24 2.15 -16.63
N PHE A 4 25.16 2.08 -17.43
CA PHE A 4 24.80 3.15 -18.38
C PHE A 4 24.33 4.41 -17.66
N TYR A 5 23.48 4.27 -16.63
CA TYR A 5 22.99 5.42 -15.88
C TYR A 5 24.01 5.99 -14.90
N ILE A 6 24.81 5.12 -14.26
CA ILE A 6 25.92 5.57 -13.40
C ILE A 6 26.95 6.34 -14.23
N TRP A 7 27.24 5.90 -15.46
CA TRP A 7 28.13 6.61 -16.39
C TRP A 7 27.57 7.97 -16.81
N ASN A 8 26.27 8.06 -17.11
CA ASN A 8 25.64 9.35 -17.44
C ASN A 8 25.65 10.32 -16.25
N ILE A 9 25.32 9.85 -15.05
CA ILE A 9 25.42 10.67 -13.83
C ILE A 9 26.86 11.13 -13.60
N TYR A 10 27.82 10.22 -13.73
CA TYR A 10 29.24 10.54 -13.55
C TYR A 10 29.71 11.59 -14.56
N ASN A 11 29.30 11.48 -15.82
CA ASN A 11 29.64 12.47 -16.84
C ASN A 11 29.02 13.83 -16.54
N GLU A 12 27.75 13.91 -16.14
CA GLU A 12 27.09 15.18 -15.79
C GLU A 12 27.65 15.83 -14.52
N ILE A 13 28.06 15.01 -13.54
CA ILE A 13 28.80 15.49 -12.36
C ILE A 13 30.18 16.01 -12.78
N SER A 14 30.90 15.26 -13.61
CA SER A 14 32.26 15.59 -14.04
C SER A 14 32.33 16.81 -14.95
N THR A 15 31.26 17.11 -15.69
CA THR A 15 31.15 18.31 -16.53
C THR A 15 30.54 19.51 -15.81
N GLY A 16 30.09 19.36 -14.55
CA GLY A 16 29.50 20.42 -13.74
C GLY A 16 28.14 20.91 -14.25
N GLN A 17 27.43 20.11 -15.04
CA GLN A 17 26.17 20.50 -15.69
C GLN A 17 24.92 20.23 -14.86
N ILE A 18 25.05 19.70 -13.63
CA ILE A 18 23.89 19.48 -12.75
C ILE A 18 23.36 20.83 -12.26
N ASN A 19 22.29 21.28 -12.89
CA ASN A 19 21.55 22.44 -12.41
C ASN A 19 20.69 22.02 -11.21
N LEU A 20 21.00 22.54 -10.02
CA LEU A 20 20.23 22.31 -8.79
C LEU A 20 18.77 22.82 -8.91
N ARG A 21 18.49 23.71 -9.88
CA ARG A 21 17.13 24.16 -10.19
C ARG A 21 16.34 23.14 -11.03
N ASP A 22 16.98 22.11 -11.61
CA ASP A 22 16.31 21.04 -12.37
C ASP A 22 15.81 19.92 -11.44
N THR A 23 14.70 20.20 -10.74
CA THR A 23 14.02 19.25 -9.82
C THR A 23 13.74 17.89 -10.46
N ILE A 24 13.38 17.89 -11.75
CA ILE A 24 12.91 16.69 -12.45
C ILE A 24 14.10 15.75 -12.70
N GLY A 25 15.23 16.29 -13.18
CA GLY A 25 16.48 15.53 -13.34
C GLY A 25 16.95 14.92 -12.02
N ILE A 26 16.96 15.71 -10.95
CA ILE A 26 17.37 15.24 -9.62
C ILE A 26 16.42 14.16 -9.08
N TYR A 27 15.11 14.31 -9.28
CA TYR A 27 14.12 13.30 -8.90
C TYR A 27 14.28 11.98 -9.70
N CYS A 28 14.61 12.06 -10.98
CA CYS A 28 14.94 10.89 -11.80
C CYS A 28 16.21 10.18 -11.28
N TYR A 29 17.23 10.93 -10.86
CA TYR A 29 18.46 10.36 -10.27
C TYR A 29 18.23 9.70 -8.92
N MET A 30 17.42 10.32 -8.05
CA MET A 30 17.00 9.70 -6.80
C MET A 30 16.29 8.36 -7.05
N ASN A 31 15.38 8.31 -8.03
CA ASN A 31 14.68 7.08 -8.39
C ASN A 31 15.59 6.02 -9.01
N LEU A 32 16.65 6.42 -9.72
CA LEU A 32 17.68 5.47 -10.15
C LEU A 32 18.37 4.79 -8.96
N CYS A 33 18.75 5.57 -7.95
CA CYS A 33 19.37 5.02 -6.73
C CYS A 33 18.44 4.02 -6.03
N VAL A 34 17.15 4.35 -5.93
CA VAL A 34 16.12 3.43 -5.40
C VAL A 34 16.02 2.18 -6.25
N CYS A 35 16.00 2.31 -7.58
CA CYS A 35 15.94 1.17 -8.49
C CYS A 35 17.14 0.22 -8.31
N LEU A 36 18.35 0.76 -8.14
CA LEU A 36 19.56 -0.04 -7.89
C LEU A 36 19.50 -0.75 -6.54
N PHE A 37 19.10 -0.03 -5.49
CA PHE A 37 18.94 -0.60 -4.16
C PHE A 37 17.88 -1.71 -4.15
N ASN A 38 16.75 -1.45 -4.78
CA ASN A 38 15.66 -2.42 -4.97
C ASN A 38 16.14 -3.66 -5.70
N TYR A 39 16.93 -3.50 -6.77
CA TYR A 39 17.48 -4.62 -7.52
C TYR A 39 18.39 -5.51 -6.65
N VAL A 40 19.32 -4.91 -5.90
CA VAL A 40 20.25 -5.66 -5.03
C VAL A 40 19.50 -6.37 -3.90
N THR A 41 18.62 -5.66 -3.20
CA THR A 41 17.85 -6.24 -2.09
C THR A 41 16.87 -7.32 -2.54
N GLN A 42 16.25 -7.16 -3.71
CA GLN A 42 15.39 -8.19 -4.28
C GLN A 42 16.18 -9.39 -4.76
N TRP A 43 17.35 -9.21 -5.37
CA TRP A 43 18.18 -10.33 -5.82
C TRP A 43 18.46 -11.31 -4.66
N GLU A 44 18.82 -10.79 -3.49
CA GLU A 44 19.05 -11.59 -2.28
C GLU A 44 17.79 -12.32 -1.81
N LYS A 45 16.63 -11.64 -1.84
CA LYS A 45 15.37 -12.14 -1.27
C LYS A 45 14.47 -12.88 -2.28
N THR A 46 14.80 -12.93 -3.58
CA THR A 46 13.90 -13.40 -4.66
C THR A 46 13.39 -14.82 -4.43
N LEU A 47 14.29 -15.76 -4.09
CA LEU A 47 13.90 -17.15 -3.85
C LEU A 47 12.94 -17.28 -2.65
N GLN A 48 13.17 -16.49 -1.61
CA GLN A 48 12.32 -16.47 -0.41
C GLN A 48 10.94 -15.89 -0.74
N ILE A 49 10.89 -14.81 -1.53
CA ILE A 49 9.65 -14.17 -1.98
C ILE A 49 8.83 -15.13 -2.85
N ILE A 50 9.45 -15.82 -3.82
CA ILE A 50 8.74 -16.77 -4.70
C ILE A 50 8.15 -17.93 -3.90
N ARG A 51 8.95 -18.54 -3.02
CA ARG A 51 8.47 -19.61 -2.13
C ARG A 51 7.33 -19.13 -1.24
N PHE A 52 7.45 -17.90 -0.73
CA PHE A 52 6.42 -17.28 0.08
C PHE A 52 5.12 -17.08 -0.72
N GLN A 53 5.17 -16.45 -1.90
CA GLN A 53 3.99 -16.19 -2.74
C GLN A 53 3.28 -17.49 -3.14
N ASN A 54 4.02 -18.53 -3.52
CA ASN A 54 3.45 -19.85 -3.85
C ASN A 54 2.81 -20.54 -2.65
N SER A 55 3.19 -20.16 -1.42
CA SER A 55 2.62 -20.73 -0.19
C SER A 55 1.35 -20.02 0.30
N VAL A 56 0.96 -18.89 -0.29
CA VAL A 56 -0.22 -18.12 0.13
C VAL A 56 -1.46 -18.63 -0.62
N PRO A 57 -2.45 -19.25 0.06
CA PRO A 57 -3.65 -19.77 -0.58
C PRO A 57 -4.67 -18.66 -0.83
N LEU A 58 -4.30 -17.64 -1.60
CA LEU A 58 -5.05 -16.38 -1.71
C LEU A 58 -6.48 -16.60 -2.23
N PHE A 59 -6.64 -17.28 -3.37
CA PHE A 59 -7.95 -17.56 -3.96
C PHE A 59 -8.84 -18.40 -3.03
N LYS A 60 -8.25 -19.38 -2.34
CA LYS A 60 -8.97 -20.23 -1.37
C LYS A 60 -9.53 -19.41 -0.20
N VAL A 61 -8.81 -18.37 0.23
CA VAL A 61 -9.27 -17.45 1.27
C VAL A 61 -10.36 -16.53 0.71
N LEU A 62 -10.19 -15.98 -0.50
CA LEU A 62 -11.17 -15.08 -1.12
C LEU A 62 -12.51 -15.79 -1.45
N ASP A 63 -12.49 -16.97 -2.08
CA ASP A 63 -13.71 -17.69 -2.49
C ASP A 63 -14.62 -18.04 -1.31
N SER A 64 -14.03 -18.19 -0.12
CA SER A 64 -14.73 -18.53 1.11
C SER A 64 -15.32 -17.31 1.85
N LEU A 65 -15.01 -16.11 1.39
CA LEU A 65 -15.47 -14.85 1.96
C LEU A 65 -16.42 -14.20 0.96
N ASP A 66 -17.63 -13.89 1.42
CA ASP A 66 -18.59 -13.14 0.62
C ASP A 66 -18.19 -11.65 0.67
N ILE A 67 -17.21 -11.30 -0.18
CA ILE A 67 -16.64 -9.96 -0.23
C ILE A 67 -17.57 -9.08 -1.07
N SER A 68 -18.06 -8.01 -0.46
CA SER A 68 -18.91 -7.06 -1.16
C SER A 68 -18.18 -6.41 -2.33
N ALA A 69 -18.78 -6.50 -3.52
CA ALA A 69 -18.29 -5.90 -4.75
C ALA A 69 -17.95 -4.40 -4.61
N MET A 70 -18.66 -3.67 -3.74
CA MET A 70 -18.40 -2.26 -3.49
C MET A 70 -17.03 -1.99 -2.85
N ILE A 71 -16.61 -2.87 -1.92
CA ILE A 71 -15.32 -2.73 -1.23
C ILE A 71 -14.18 -3.09 -2.19
N VAL A 72 -14.37 -4.15 -2.98
CA VAL A 72 -13.43 -4.54 -4.05
C VAL A 72 -13.28 -3.43 -5.09
N TRP A 73 -14.38 -2.81 -5.51
CA TRP A 73 -14.37 -1.75 -6.52
C TRP A 73 -13.59 -0.51 -6.05
N ARG A 74 -13.76 -0.09 -4.79
CA ARG A 74 -13.00 1.02 -4.21
C ARG A 74 -11.50 0.71 -4.18
N ALA A 75 -11.13 -0.48 -3.69
CA ALA A 75 -9.75 -0.98 -3.67
C ALA A 75 -9.13 -1.05 -5.07
N PHE A 76 -9.91 -1.48 -6.06
CA PHE A 76 -9.51 -1.54 -7.46
C PHE A 76 -9.25 -0.16 -8.05
N ILE A 77 -10.13 0.82 -7.79
CA ILE A 77 -9.93 2.22 -8.22
C ILE A 77 -8.63 2.79 -7.64
N TYR A 78 -8.38 2.60 -6.34
CA TYR A 78 -7.13 3.07 -5.72
C TYR A 78 -5.89 2.43 -6.34
N SER A 79 -5.97 1.13 -6.64
CA SER A 79 -4.87 0.41 -7.29
C SER A 79 -4.64 0.89 -8.73
N LEU A 80 -5.69 1.13 -9.51
CA LEU A 80 -5.60 1.72 -10.85
C LEU A 80 -5.01 3.12 -10.81
N LEU A 81 -5.46 3.96 -9.86
CA LEU A 81 -4.97 5.32 -9.70
C LEU A 81 -3.45 5.33 -9.44
N LYS A 82 -2.97 4.46 -8.55
CA LYS A 82 -1.55 4.35 -8.23
C LYS A 82 -0.70 3.72 -9.34
N ILE A 83 -1.14 2.59 -9.90
CA ILE A 83 -0.31 1.76 -10.79
C ILE A 83 -0.35 2.26 -12.23
N VAL A 84 -1.48 2.83 -12.69
CA VAL A 84 -1.68 3.20 -14.09
C VAL A 84 -1.69 4.71 -14.26
N PHE A 85 -2.56 5.42 -13.55
CA PHE A 85 -2.76 6.85 -13.80
C PHE A 85 -1.58 7.72 -13.33
N CYS A 86 -1.01 7.48 -12.15
CA CYS A 86 0.14 8.27 -11.66
C CYS A 86 1.36 8.17 -12.59
N PRO A 87 1.80 6.97 -13.01
CA PRO A 87 2.91 6.85 -13.96
C PRO A 87 2.59 7.44 -15.33
N LEU A 88 1.35 7.30 -15.81
CA LEU A 88 0.92 7.84 -17.10
C LEU A 88 0.98 9.38 -17.12
N ILE A 89 0.47 10.02 -16.05
CA ILE A 89 0.51 11.48 -15.91
C ILE A 89 1.96 11.95 -15.88
N ALA A 90 2.80 11.34 -15.03
CA ALA A 90 4.22 11.70 -14.95
C ALA A 90 4.95 11.50 -16.29
N TYR A 91 4.60 10.44 -17.04
CA TYR A 91 5.18 10.15 -18.36
C TYR A 91 4.82 11.22 -19.40
N ILE A 92 3.53 11.56 -19.52
CA ILE A 92 3.05 12.60 -20.44
C ILE A 92 3.69 13.95 -20.09
N THR A 93 3.74 14.30 -18.80
CA THR A 93 4.35 15.54 -18.35
C THR A 93 5.84 15.59 -18.62
N LEU A 94 6.57 14.47 -18.48
CA LEU A 94 7.99 14.38 -18.83
C LEU A 94 8.23 14.61 -20.32
N ILE A 95 7.39 14.04 -21.20
CA ILE A 95 7.46 14.26 -22.66
C ILE A 95 7.29 15.75 -22.97
N LEU A 96 6.28 16.38 -22.35
CA LEU A 96 5.99 17.80 -22.55
C LEU A 96 7.14 18.70 -22.06
N TYR A 97 7.72 18.37 -20.90
CA TYR A 97 8.89 19.06 -20.35
C TYR A 97 10.11 18.94 -21.28
N GLN A 98 10.48 17.73 -21.67
CA GLN A 98 11.66 17.47 -22.51
C GLN A 98 11.54 18.13 -23.89
N ARG A 99 10.34 18.12 -24.49
CA ARG A 99 10.08 18.78 -25.78
C ARG A 99 10.35 20.30 -25.74
N ARG A 100 10.13 20.94 -24.60
CA ARG A 100 10.27 22.39 -24.46
C ARG A 100 11.67 22.80 -24.00
N SER A 101 12.25 22.09 -23.04
CA SER A 101 13.55 22.46 -22.45
C SER A 101 14.77 22.09 -23.30
N HIS A 102 14.67 21.06 -24.14
CA HIS A 102 15.78 20.60 -24.99
C HIS A 102 15.34 20.33 -26.45
N PRO A 103 14.98 21.39 -27.21
CA PRO A 103 14.48 21.25 -28.58
C PRO A 103 15.55 20.77 -29.59
N GLU A 104 16.84 20.94 -29.31
CA GLU A 104 17.93 20.67 -30.26
C GLU A 104 18.47 19.25 -30.27
N SER A 105 18.21 18.44 -29.23
CA SER A 105 18.67 17.05 -29.23
C SER A 105 17.64 16.16 -29.93
N GLN A 106 18.14 15.19 -30.71
CA GLN A 106 17.33 14.23 -31.48
C GLN A 106 16.65 13.22 -30.54
N TRP A 107 15.62 13.66 -29.82
CA TRP A 107 14.92 12.82 -28.86
C TRP A 107 13.82 12.00 -29.55
N THR A 108 14.12 10.73 -29.80
CA THR A 108 13.11 9.72 -30.11
C THR A 108 12.40 9.26 -28.83
N SER A 109 11.16 8.74 -28.95
CA SER A 109 10.37 8.10 -27.86
C SER A 109 11.19 7.19 -26.93
N VAL A 110 12.27 6.60 -27.47
CA VAL A 110 13.21 5.70 -26.79
C VAL A 110 13.97 6.38 -25.64
N THR A 111 14.34 7.66 -25.75
CA THR A 111 15.20 8.30 -24.75
C THR A 111 14.38 8.84 -23.56
N THR A 112 13.14 9.29 -23.80
CA THR A 112 12.15 9.54 -22.74
C THR A 112 11.78 8.24 -22.02
N THR A 113 11.61 7.15 -22.78
CA THR A 113 11.38 5.82 -22.18
C THR A 113 12.54 5.40 -21.29
N LYS A 114 13.79 5.65 -21.72
CA LYS A 114 14.98 5.40 -20.88
C LYS A 114 14.93 6.19 -19.59
N THR A 115 14.72 7.50 -19.63
CA THR A 115 14.64 8.35 -18.42
C THR A 115 13.49 7.97 -17.47
N MET A 116 12.37 7.47 -17.99
CA MET A 116 11.22 7.03 -17.19
C MET A 116 11.38 5.63 -16.59
N LEU A 117 12.17 4.75 -17.22
CA LEU A 117 12.25 3.33 -16.84
C LEU A 117 12.71 3.11 -15.39
N PRO A 118 13.75 3.81 -14.87
CA PRO A 118 14.12 3.72 -13.46
C PRO A 118 12.99 4.08 -12.51
N LEU A 119 12.16 5.07 -12.86
CA LEU A 119 11.04 5.53 -12.04
C LEU A 119 9.87 4.54 -12.04
N ILE A 120 9.58 3.92 -13.19
CA ILE A 120 8.57 2.86 -13.27
C ILE A 120 9.03 1.63 -12.48
N VAL A 121 10.32 1.27 -12.60
CA VAL A 121 10.90 0.08 -11.94
C VAL A 121 11.07 0.30 -10.44
N SER A 122 11.52 1.48 -9.99
CA SER A 122 11.67 1.81 -8.57
C SER A 122 10.33 1.67 -7.82
N ASN A 123 9.23 2.06 -8.46
CA ASN A 123 7.90 2.03 -7.85
C ASN A 123 7.21 0.66 -7.93
N GLN A 124 7.73 -0.34 -8.66
CA GLN A 124 7.10 -1.67 -8.73
C GLN A 124 7.01 -2.36 -7.37
N ILE A 125 8.05 -2.30 -6.55
CA ILE A 125 8.05 -2.94 -5.23
C ILE A 125 7.00 -2.30 -4.34
N ASN A 126 6.97 -0.97 -4.31
CA ASN A 126 6.00 -0.19 -3.54
C ASN A 126 4.56 -0.47 -4.03
N ASN A 127 4.37 -0.67 -5.34
CA ASN A 127 3.07 -1.04 -5.91
C ASN A 127 2.65 -2.47 -5.53
N CYS A 128 3.55 -3.44 -5.58
CA CYS A 128 3.30 -4.81 -5.14
C CYS A 128 2.98 -4.87 -3.64
N PHE A 129 3.72 -4.12 -2.82
CA PHE A 129 3.44 -3.96 -1.40
C PHE A 129 2.04 -3.37 -1.16
N PHE A 130 1.74 -2.26 -1.83
CA PHE A 130 0.44 -1.60 -1.73
C PHE A 130 -0.69 -2.54 -2.12
N GLY A 131 -0.57 -3.28 -3.23
CA GLY A 131 -1.56 -4.26 -3.66
C GLY A 131 -1.75 -5.38 -2.63
N GLY A 132 -0.66 -5.91 -2.06
CA GLY A 132 -0.72 -6.91 -0.99
C GLY A 132 -1.46 -6.41 0.25
N LEU A 133 -1.20 -5.17 0.65
CA LEU A 133 -1.84 -4.54 1.81
C LEU A 133 -3.33 -4.24 1.55
N VAL A 134 -3.68 -3.79 0.34
CA VAL A 134 -5.08 -3.63 -0.10
C VAL A 134 -5.84 -4.96 0.02
N ILE A 135 -5.25 -6.07 -0.44
CA ILE A 135 -5.89 -7.39 -0.35
C ILE A 135 -6.03 -7.85 1.09
N ALA A 136 -4.99 -7.64 1.92
CA ALA A 136 -5.06 -7.96 3.35
C ALA A 136 -6.19 -7.19 4.05
N ASN A 137 -6.30 -5.89 3.78
CA ASN A 137 -7.38 -5.04 4.30
C ASN A 137 -8.76 -5.57 3.89
N LEU A 138 -8.95 -5.92 2.61
CA LEU A 138 -10.22 -6.48 2.12
C LEU A 138 -10.62 -7.76 2.85
N ILE A 139 -9.65 -8.66 3.09
CA ILE A 139 -9.90 -9.91 3.80
C ILE A 139 -10.24 -9.64 5.27
N ILE A 140 -9.49 -8.78 5.96
CA ILE A 140 -9.74 -8.44 7.37
C ILE A 140 -11.12 -7.76 7.51
N ALA A 141 -11.46 -6.82 6.63
CA ALA A 141 -12.77 -6.17 6.62
C ALA A 141 -13.92 -7.18 6.40
N ALA A 142 -13.73 -8.17 5.51
CA ALA A 142 -14.71 -9.23 5.30
C ALA A 142 -14.84 -10.15 6.51
N VAL A 143 -13.74 -10.48 7.18
CA VAL A 143 -13.73 -11.20 8.46
C VAL A 143 -14.51 -10.42 9.52
N ASN A 144 -14.25 -9.12 9.68
CA ASN A 144 -14.95 -8.26 10.63
C ASN A 144 -16.45 -8.20 10.38
N ARG A 145 -16.88 -8.16 9.11
CA ARG A 145 -18.30 -8.18 8.76
C ARG A 145 -18.97 -9.48 9.20
N LYS A 146 -18.36 -10.64 8.93
CA LYS A 146 -18.89 -11.94 9.38
C LYS A 146 -18.85 -12.07 10.90
N LEU A 147 -17.75 -11.66 11.53
CA LEU A 147 -17.57 -11.65 12.98
C LEU A 147 -18.63 -10.81 13.69
N HIS A 148 -18.95 -9.63 13.16
CA HIS A 148 -20.02 -8.79 13.70
C HIS A 148 -21.39 -9.48 13.68
N GLY A 149 -21.68 -10.26 12.63
CA GLY A 149 -22.87 -11.11 12.56
C GLY A 149 -22.89 -12.16 13.66
N ILE A 150 -21.77 -12.86 13.87
CA ILE A 150 -21.61 -13.87 14.92
C ILE A 150 -21.79 -13.25 16.31
N VAL A 151 -21.21 -12.08 16.57
CA VAL A 151 -21.40 -11.33 17.85
C VAL A 151 -22.86 -11.07 18.12
N LYS A 152 -23.58 -10.52 17.12
CA LYS A 152 -25.00 -10.19 17.27
C LYS A 152 -25.83 -11.44 17.56
N GLU A 153 -25.54 -12.54 16.88
CA GLU A 153 -26.26 -13.79 17.06
C GLU A 153 -25.96 -14.46 18.40
N ALA A 154 -24.68 -14.58 18.76
CA ALA A 154 -24.25 -15.17 20.03
C ALA A 154 -24.81 -14.42 21.24
N ASN A 155 -24.86 -13.08 21.19
CA ASN A 155 -25.44 -12.26 22.25
C ASN A 155 -26.98 -12.39 22.27
N MET A 156 -27.63 -12.50 21.11
CA MET A 156 -29.08 -12.71 21.03
C MET A 156 -29.49 -14.05 21.67
N LEU A 157 -28.75 -15.13 21.42
CA LEU A 157 -29.02 -16.46 21.99
C LEU A 157 -28.90 -16.49 23.53
N GLN A 158 -28.21 -15.51 24.11
CA GLN A 158 -28.05 -15.33 25.56
C GLN A 158 -29.05 -14.34 26.16
N SER A 159 -29.89 -13.70 25.34
CA SER A 159 -30.94 -12.84 25.87
C SER A 159 -31.98 -13.65 26.65
N PRO A 160 -32.52 -13.15 27.78
CA PRO A 160 -33.44 -13.90 28.63
C PRO A 160 -34.65 -14.44 27.87
N VAL A 161 -35.17 -13.65 26.93
CA VAL A 161 -36.31 -14.03 26.06
C VAL A 161 -35.96 -15.25 25.23
N GLN A 162 -34.79 -15.27 24.59
CA GLN A 162 -34.35 -16.38 23.75
C GLN A 162 -33.97 -17.62 24.56
N MET A 163 -33.41 -17.43 25.75
CA MET A 163 -33.08 -18.53 26.67
C MET A 163 -34.34 -19.27 27.15
N ASN A 164 -35.45 -18.56 27.34
CA ASN A 164 -36.74 -19.13 27.71
C ASN A 164 -37.47 -19.76 26.53
N LEU A 165 -37.32 -19.18 25.33
CA LEU A 165 -37.98 -19.68 24.11
C LEU A 165 -37.33 -20.96 23.58
N HIS A 166 -36.00 -21.08 23.66
CA HIS A 166 -35.24 -22.17 23.04
C HIS A 166 -34.75 -23.20 24.05
N LYS A 167 -34.96 -24.48 23.71
CA LYS A 167 -34.43 -25.63 24.47
C LYS A 167 -32.90 -25.53 24.60
N PRO A 168 -32.31 -25.95 25.75
CA PRO A 168 -30.86 -25.91 25.97
C PRO A 168 -30.06 -26.60 24.86
N TYR A 169 -30.53 -27.75 24.37
CA TYR A 169 -29.87 -28.49 23.29
C TYR A 169 -29.76 -27.70 21.98
N TYR A 170 -30.80 -26.95 21.62
CA TYR A 170 -30.77 -26.11 20.41
C TYR A 170 -29.71 -25.01 20.54
N ARG A 171 -29.65 -24.35 21.70
CA ARG A 171 -28.65 -23.30 21.97
C ARG A 171 -27.23 -23.86 21.96
N MET A 172 -27.01 -25.02 22.58
CA MET A 172 -25.71 -25.72 22.54
C MET A 172 -25.28 -26.03 21.10
N ARG A 173 -26.17 -26.63 20.30
CA ARG A 173 -25.88 -26.91 18.89
C ARG A 173 -25.53 -25.63 18.13
N ARG A 174 -26.28 -24.55 18.35
CA ARG A 174 -26.02 -23.28 17.67
C ARG A 174 -24.70 -22.65 18.08
N PHE A 175 -24.32 -22.72 19.36
CA PHE A 175 -23.00 -22.29 19.80
C PHE A 175 -21.86 -23.13 19.20
N CYS A 176 -22.05 -24.44 19.01
CA CYS A 176 -21.09 -25.28 18.29
C CYS A 176 -20.94 -24.83 16.83
N GLU A 177 -22.04 -24.57 16.12
CA GLU A 177 -22.02 -24.07 14.74
C GLU A 177 -21.33 -22.69 14.64
N LEU A 178 -21.60 -21.79 15.59
CA LEU A 178 -20.93 -20.48 15.66
C LEU A 178 -19.45 -20.62 16.02
N ALA A 179 -19.07 -21.59 16.84
CA ALA A 179 -17.67 -21.89 17.17
C ALA A 179 -16.91 -22.38 15.93
N ASP A 180 -17.49 -23.28 15.13
CA ASP A 180 -16.88 -23.77 13.89
C ASP A 180 -16.65 -22.62 12.90
N LEU A 181 -17.62 -21.72 12.75
CA LEU A 181 -17.49 -20.52 11.91
C LEU A 181 -16.42 -19.57 12.44
N LEU A 182 -16.34 -19.39 13.76
CA LEU A 182 -15.37 -18.51 14.38
C LEU A 182 -13.93 -19.05 14.26
N ASP A 183 -13.73 -20.36 14.41
CA ASP A 183 -12.45 -21.03 14.14
C ASP A 183 -12.01 -20.84 12.69
N GLU A 184 -12.94 -20.95 11.74
CA GLU A 184 -12.65 -20.72 10.33
C GLU A 184 -12.21 -19.27 10.07
N LEU A 185 -12.89 -18.29 10.68
CA LEU A 185 -12.52 -16.88 10.60
C LEU A 185 -11.17 -16.58 11.26
N ALA A 186 -10.89 -17.17 12.43
CA ALA A 186 -9.63 -17.03 13.14
C ALA A 186 -8.46 -17.54 12.29
N ARG A 187 -8.62 -18.71 11.65
CA ARG A 187 -7.62 -19.25 10.73
C ARG A 187 -7.38 -18.32 9.53
N LYS A 188 -8.43 -17.78 8.92
CA LYS A 188 -8.32 -16.84 7.79
C LYS A 188 -7.63 -15.55 8.20
N TYR A 189 -8.02 -14.96 9.32
CA TYR A 189 -7.38 -13.78 9.89
C TYR A 189 -5.89 -14.04 10.15
N GLY A 190 -5.57 -15.14 10.85
CA GLY A 190 -4.19 -15.50 11.19
C GLY A 190 -3.32 -15.72 9.97
N VAL A 191 -3.83 -16.42 8.96
CA VAL A 191 -3.12 -16.60 7.67
C VAL A 191 -2.89 -15.24 7.02
N THR A 192 -3.92 -14.41 6.88
CA THR A 192 -3.79 -13.10 6.23
C THR A 192 -2.80 -12.21 6.97
N ALA A 193 -2.99 -12.00 8.28
CA ALA A 193 -2.18 -11.10 9.08
C ALA A 193 -0.71 -11.58 9.20
N CYS A 194 -0.46 -12.86 9.45
CA CYS A 194 0.93 -13.37 9.45
C CYS A 194 1.58 -13.25 8.07
N ARG A 195 0.85 -13.51 6.99
CA ARG A 195 1.42 -13.46 5.64
C ARG A 195 1.68 -12.02 5.22
N SER A 196 0.77 -11.09 5.40
CA SER A 196 1.02 -9.68 5.08
C SER A 196 2.14 -9.09 5.92
N LYS A 197 2.23 -9.41 7.22
CA LYS A 197 3.37 -9.03 8.08
C LYS A 197 4.71 -9.59 7.57
N ASN A 198 4.75 -10.87 7.22
CA ASN A 198 5.97 -11.47 6.66
C ASN A 198 6.36 -10.86 5.31
N TYR A 199 5.37 -10.51 4.48
CA TYR A 199 5.62 -9.81 3.21
C TYR A 199 6.20 -8.40 3.41
N LEU A 200 5.72 -7.67 4.42
CA LEU A 200 6.30 -6.39 4.84
C LEU A 200 7.79 -6.54 5.18
N ARG A 201 8.19 -7.57 5.94
CA ARG A 201 9.62 -7.81 6.28
C ARG A 201 10.52 -8.06 5.07
N PHE A 202 9.97 -8.48 3.93
CA PHE A 202 10.75 -8.62 2.70
C PHE A 202 10.94 -7.28 1.98
N THR A 203 10.04 -6.31 2.18
CA THR A 203 9.92 -5.09 1.38
C THR A 203 10.11 -3.79 2.18
N ASP A 204 10.26 -3.88 3.50
CA ASP A 204 10.41 -2.78 4.45
C ASP A 204 11.46 -1.74 4.05
N TRP A 205 12.70 -2.16 3.81
CA TRP A 205 13.80 -1.25 3.45
C TRP A 205 13.56 -0.53 2.13
N SER A 206 13.04 -1.25 1.13
CA SER A 206 12.68 -0.68 -0.18
C SER A 206 11.58 0.37 -0.03
N MET A 207 10.59 0.08 0.82
CA MET A 207 9.48 0.98 1.08
C MET A 207 9.91 2.24 1.85
N VAL A 208 10.73 2.10 2.90
CA VAL A 208 11.28 3.23 3.64
C VAL A 208 12.10 4.13 2.72
N LEU A 209 12.95 3.54 1.88
CA LEU A 209 13.78 4.29 0.95
C LEU A 209 12.94 5.02 -0.11
N SER A 210 11.92 4.36 -0.68
CA SER A 210 10.98 4.97 -1.63
C SER A 210 10.22 6.14 -0.99
N MET A 211 9.73 5.99 0.24
CA MET A 211 9.05 7.08 0.97
C MET A 211 9.99 8.24 1.29
N MET A 212 11.24 7.95 1.67
CA MET A 212 12.25 8.96 1.92
C MET A 212 12.58 9.76 0.65
N MET A 213 12.72 9.09 -0.50
CA MET A 213 12.95 9.79 -1.78
C MET A 213 11.74 10.60 -2.23
N ASN A 214 10.52 10.12 -1.99
CA ASN A 214 9.31 10.90 -2.25
C ASN A 214 9.27 12.15 -1.37
N LEU A 215 9.64 12.06 -0.08
CA LEU A 215 9.73 13.21 0.81
C LEU A 215 10.78 14.24 0.37
N LEU A 216 11.96 13.78 -0.04
CA LEU A 216 13.02 14.64 -0.58
C LEU A 216 12.56 15.31 -1.87
N GLY A 217 11.92 14.57 -2.78
CA GLY A 217 11.34 15.10 -4.01
C GLY A 217 10.28 16.17 -3.75
N ILE A 218 9.39 15.95 -2.78
CA ILE A 218 8.38 16.93 -2.37
C ILE A 218 9.05 18.20 -1.82
N THR A 219 10.03 18.03 -0.93
CA THR A 219 10.73 19.16 -0.30
C THR A 219 11.45 20.02 -1.34
N MET A 220 12.17 19.37 -2.25
CA MET A 220 12.88 20.05 -3.34
C MET A 220 11.91 20.72 -4.32
N GLY A 221 10.81 20.06 -4.67
CA GLY A 221 9.77 20.63 -5.52
C GLY A 221 9.14 21.88 -4.91
N CYS A 222 8.79 21.85 -3.62
CA CYS A 222 8.28 23.03 -2.91
C CYS A 222 9.29 24.17 -2.88
N TYR A 223 10.57 23.86 -2.61
CA TYR A 223 11.63 24.87 -2.58
C TYR A 223 11.84 25.54 -3.95
N ASN A 224 11.91 24.76 -5.03
CA ASN A 224 12.11 25.31 -6.37
C ASN A 224 10.86 26.06 -6.87
N GLN A 225 9.66 25.65 -6.47
CA GLN A 225 8.44 26.40 -6.76
C GLN A 225 8.43 27.76 -6.03
N TYR A 226 8.82 27.78 -4.75
CA TYR A 226 8.97 29.00 -3.98
C TYR A 226 10.01 29.94 -4.62
N LEU A 227 11.16 29.40 -5.01
CA LEU A 227 12.25 30.17 -5.60
C LEU A 227 11.85 30.77 -6.95
N ALA A 228 11.14 30.03 -7.80
CA ALA A 228 10.62 30.55 -9.06
C ALA A 228 9.61 31.71 -8.87
N ILE A 229 8.78 31.64 -7.82
CA ILE A 229 7.86 32.73 -7.47
C ILE A 229 8.64 33.93 -6.92
N ALA A 230 9.63 33.69 -6.05
CA ALA A 230 10.46 34.73 -5.47
C ALA A 230 11.28 35.46 -6.54
N ASP A 231 11.89 34.74 -7.49
CA ASP A 231 12.65 35.34 -8.60
C ASP A 231 11.74 36.22 -9.49
N HIS A 232 10.48 35.83 -9.70
CA HIS A 232 9.53 36.65 -10.45
C HIS A 232 9.13 37.95 -9.71
N TYR A 233 8.82 37.86 -8.42
CA TYR A 233 8.33 39.00 -7.65
C TYR A 233 9.44 39.94 -7.14
N ILE A 234 10.63 39.41 -6.88
CA ILE A 234 11.76 40.16 -6.29
C ILE A 234 12.77 40.58 -7.36
N ASN A 235 13.11 39.66 -8.27
CA ASN A 235 14.15 39.88 -9.28
C ASN A 235 13.58 40.26 -10.65
N GLU A 236 12.26 40.43 -10.77
CA GLU A 236 11.53 40.76 -12.01
C GLU A 236 11.82 39.81 -13.19
N GLU A 237 12.25 38.57 -12.89
CA GLU A 237 12.50 37.56 -13.92
C GLU A 237 11.18 37.09 -14.57
N PRO A 238 11.17 36.71 -15.86
CA PRO A 238 9.98 36.21 -16.51
C PRO A 238 9.50 34.88 -15.89
N PHE A 239 8.26 34.85 -15.42
CA PHE A 239 7.69 33.63 -14.82
C PHE A 239 7.30 32.61 -15.89
N ASP A 240 7.98 31.46 -15.91
CA ASP A 240 7.57 30.35 -16.77
C ASP A 240 6.44 29.53 -16.12
N LEU A 241 5.20 29.91 -16.44
CA LEU A 241 3.99 29.24 -15.97
C LEU A 241 3.91 27.76 -16.39
N PHE A 242 4.48 27.39 -17.53
CA PHE A 242 4.47 25.99 -17.98
C PHE A 242 5.42 25.15 -17.12
N LEU A 243 6.64 25.65 -16.87
CA LEU A 243 7.60 24.97 -16.00
C LEU A 243 7.02 24.79 -14.59
N ALA A 244 6.37 25.82 -14.07
CA ALA A 244 5.65 25.77 -12.80
C ALA A 244 4.57 24.67 -12.77
N ILE A 245 3.76 24.53 -13.83
CA ILE A 245 2.74 23.47 -13.91
C ILE A 245 3.38 22.08 -13.94
N VAL A 246 4.45 21.90 -14.73
CA VAL A 246 5.18 20.63 -14.81
C VAL A 246 5.74 20.25 -13.43
N LEU A 247 6.36 21.19 -12.72
CA LEU A 247 6.88 20.99 -11.37
C LEU A 247 5.78 20.62 -10.37
N VAL A 248 4.61 21.27 -10.45
CA VAL A 248 3.44 20.92 -9.61
C VAL A 248 2.98 19.49 -9.85
N VAL A 249 2.99 19.00 -11.09
CA VAL A 249 2.64 17.59 -11.37
C VAL A 249 3.69 16.63 -10.77
N PHE A 250 4.98 16.93 -10.93
CA PHE A 250 6.07 16.15 -10.33
C PHE A 250 6.12 16.24 -8.80
N LEU A 251 5.47 17.23 -8.19
CA LEU A 251 5.22 17.32 -6.75
C LEU A 251 4.01 16.48 -6.33
N ALA A 252 2.91 16.57 -7.09
CA ALA A 252 1.64 15.93 -6.76
C ALA A 252 1.71 14.41 -6.80
N VAL A 253 2.48 13.84 -7.74
CA VAL A 253 2.62 12.38 -7.90
C VAL A 253 3.26 11.73 -6.66
N PRO A 254 4.48 12.09 -6.21
CA PRO A 254 5.07 11.53 -5.00
C PRO A 254 4.26 11.83 -3.73
N PHE A 255 3.59 12.99 -3.66
CA PHE A 255 2.67 13.29 -2.55
C PHE A 255 1.48 12.32 -2.51
N LEU A 256 0.86 12.08 -3.67
CA LEU A 256 -0.26 11.14 -3.79
C LEU A 256 0.15 9.70 -3.45
N GLU A 257 1.35 9.28 -3.85
CA GLU A 257 1.89 7.96 -3.47
C GLU A 257 2.02 7.80 -1.95
N LEU A 258 2.52 8.83 -1.26
CA LEU A 258 2.65 8.83 0.20
C LEU A 258 1.27 8.79 0.87
N VAL A 259 0.34 9.63 0.41
CA VAL A 259 -1.03 9.69 0.95
C VAL A 259 -1.78 8.37 0.76
N MET A 260 -1.68 7.75 -0.41
CA MET A 260 -2.33 6.47 -0.69
C MET A 260 -1.83 5.37 0.24
N VAL A 261 -0.51 5.25 0.38
CA VAL A 261 0.12 4.26 1.25
C VAL A 261 -0.26 4.51 2.71
N ALA A 262 -0.18 5.75 3.18
CA ALA A 262 -0.57 6.10 4.55
C ALA A 262 -2.04 5.77 4.82
N ARG A 263 -2.93 6.09 3.86
CA ARG A 263 -4.36 5.83 3.99
C ARG A 263 -4.67 4.34 4.11
N ILE A 264 -4.15 3.50 3.20
CA ILE A 264 -4.47 2.07 3.25
C ILE A 264 -3.84 1.39 4.49
N SER A 265 -2.66 1.82 4.92
CA SER A 265 -2.04 1.34 6.16
C SER A 265 -2.90 1.67 7.37
N ASN A 266 -3.41 2.91 7.44
CA ASN A 266 -4.31 3.33 8.51
C ASN A 266 -5.65 2.58 8.47
N GLU A 267 -6.25 2.40 7.29
CA GLU A 267 -7.48 1.60 7.12
C GLU A 267 -7.27 0.16 7.60
N THR A 268 -6.14 -0.46 7.25
CA THR A 268 -5.80 -1.82 7.69
C THR A 268 -5.65 -1.90 9.21
N LEU A 269 -4.96 -0.93 9.83
CA LEU A 269 -4.79 -0.87 11.28
C LEU A 269 -6.13 -0.70 12.01
N MET A 270 -7.01 0.15 11.48
CA MET A 270 -8.35 0.36 12.01
C MET A 270 -9.21 -0.91 11.91
N GLU A 271 -9.15 -1.63 10.80
CA GLU A 271 -9.87 -2.91 10.66
C GLU A 271 -9.29 -3.99 11.58
N THR A 272 -7.97 -4.08 11.75
CA THR A 272 -7.37 -4.99 12.75
C THR A 272 -7.82 -4.68 14.17
N ARG A 273 -7.81 -3.39 14.55
CA ARG A 273 -8.31 -2.94 15.87
C ARG A 273 -9.78 -3.30 16.05
N ARG A 274 -10.60 -3.11 15.01
CA ARG A 274 -12.01 -3.46 15.01
C ARG A 274 -12.23 -4.96 15.22
N THR A 275 -11.35 -5.83 14.71
CA THR A 275 -11.40 -7.28 15.02
C THR A 275 -11.29 -7.51 16.52
N GLY A 276 -10.32 -6.89 17.17
CA GLY A 276 -10.13 -6.97 18.63
C GLY A 276 -11.34 -6.44 19.42
N GLU A 277 -11.87 -5.29 19.02
CA GLU A 277 -13.07 -4.70 19.64
C GLU A 277 -14.32 -5.58 19.48
N LEU A 278 -14.50 -6.23 18.32
CA LEU A 278 -15.61 -7.15 18.09
C LEU A 278 -15.50 -8.40 18.97
N LEU A 279 -14.29 -8.94 19.14
CA LEU A 279 -14.05 -10.10 20.02
C LEU A 279 -14.35 -9.78 21.49
N GLN A 280 -14.08 -8.54 21.93
CA GLN A 280 -14.43 -8.10 23.29
C GLN A 280 -15.94 -7.92 23.52
N ARG A 281 -16.75 -7.80 22.46
CA ARG A 281 -18.21 -7.60 22.57
C ARG A 281 -19.01 -8.89 22.74
N PHE A 282 -18.38 -10.05 22.69
CA PHE A 282 -19.06 -11.31 23.00
C PHE A 282 -19.45 -11.34 24.48
N ASP A 283 -20.74 -11.54 24.76
CA ASP A 283 -21.15 -11.99 26.08
C ASP A 283 -20.74 -13.46 26.21
N LEU A 284 -19.95 -13.76 27.24
CA LEU A 284 -19.45 -15.12 27.50
C LEU A 284 -20.08 -15.71 28.76
N GLN A 285 -21.03 -15.04 29.42
CA GLN A 285 -21.59 -15.53 30.69
C GLN A 285 -22.33 -16.85 30.49
N HIS A 286 -23.24 -16.90 29.52
CA HIS A 286 -24.12 -18.05 29.27
C HIS A 286 -23.77 -18.84 28.00
N ALA A 287 -22.61 -18.53 27.38
CA ALA A 287 -22.12 -19.24 26.22
C ALA A 287 -21.65 -20.67 26.56
N ASP A 288 -21.66 -21.55 25.56
CA ASP A 288 -21.09 -22.89 25.67
C ASP A 288 -19.56 -22.85 25.87
N ALA A 289 -19.01 -23.82 26.60
CA ALA A 289 -17.59 -23.88 26.92
C ALA A 289 -16.70 -23.89 25.67
N ARG A 290 -17.09 -24.62 24.61
CA ARG A 290 -16.34 -24.67 23.36
C ARG A 290 -16.28 -23.30 22.69
N PHE A 291 -17.42 -22.61 22.65
CA PHE A 291 -17.50 -21.27 22.08
C PHE A 291 -16.61 -20.27 22.83
N LYS A 292 -16.60 -20.31 24.18
CA LYS A 292 -15.72 -19.47 25.00
C LYS A 292 -14.23 -19.73 24.69
N GLN A 293 -13.84 -20.98 24.53
CA GLN A 293 -12.46 -21.36 24.19
C GLN A 293 -12.04 -20.76 22.84
N VAL A 294 -12.90 -20.88 21.82
CA VAL A 294 -12.60 -20.34 20.48
C VAL A 294 -12.52 -18.82 20.47
N VAL A 295 -13.44 -18.12 21.16
CA VAL A 295 -13.38 -16.64 21.28
C VAL A 295 -12.07 -16.21 21.95
N ASN A 296 -11.69 -16.86 23.05
CA ASN A 296 -10.45 -16.55 23.77
C ASN A 296 -9.20 -16.87 22.94
N ALA A 297 -9.19 -17.99 22.22
CA ALA A 297 -8.09 -18.37 21.36
C ALA A 297 -7.90 -17.38 20.20
N PHE A 298 -9.01 -16.94 19.57
CA PHE A 298 -8.95 -15.94 18.52
C PHE A 298 -8.52 -14.57 19.07
N TRP A 299 -9.02 -14.16 20.22
CA TRP A 299 -8.56 -12.93 20.88
C TRP A 299 -7.06 -12.95 21.19
N LEU A 300 -6.55 -14.06 21.71
CA LEU A 300 -5.11 -14.26 21.93
C LEU A 300 -4.34 -14.19 20.61
N GLN A 301 -4.87 -14.78 19.53
CA GLN A 301 -4.24 -14.71 18.22
C GLN A 301 -4.16 -13.28 17.68
N VAL A 302 -5.21 -12.47 17.86
CA VAL A 302 -5.20 -11.05 17.45
C VAL A 302 -4.16 -10.25 18.22
N ILE A 303 -4.02 -10.49 19.53
CA ILE A 303 -3.05 -9.77 20.37
C ILE A 303 -1.61 -10.22 20.14
N THR A 304 -1.39 -11.52 19.90
CA THR A 304 -0.04 -12.06 19.67
C THR A 304 0.51 -11.68 18.30
N ILE A 305 -0.36 -11.50 17.30
CA ILE A 305 0.03 -10.98 15.99
C ILE A 305 0.10 -9.44 16.10
N ASP A 306 1.25 -8.96 16.55
CA ASP A 306 1.58 -7.52 16.60
C ASP A 306 1.67 -6.97 15.17
N TYR A 307 0.56 -6.41 14.66
CA TYR A 307 0.37 -6.04 13.26
C TYR A 307 0.59 -4.55 13.02
#